data_AF-A0A522U0B0-F1
#
_entry.id   AF-A0A522U0B0-F1
#
_cell.length_a   1.000
_cell.length_b   1.000
_cell.length_c   1.000
_cell.angle_alpha   90.00
_cell.angle_beta   90.00
_cell.angle_gamma   90.00
#
_symmetry.space_group_name_H-M   'P 1'
#
loop_
_entity.id
_entity.type
_entity.pdbx_description
1 polymer ?
#
loop_
_entity_poly.entity_id
_entity_poly.type
_entity_poly.pdbx_seq_one_letter_code
_entity_poly.pdbx_strand_id
1 'polypeptide(L)'
;MLPSDVSVCQHRCGVRSFGLTLGLRPGAADAYRAYHAAPWPEVVAHMGRIGIRRMAIFLTGEDRLLMYLETDDGFEAPNDFARLSEDARTREWGDLMAALQRPAPEADGEAGWLRIEKVFDFDREQGKPLTAR
;
A
#
# COMPACT_ATOMS: atom_id res chain seq x y z
N MET A 1 36.47 -9.54 -26.05
CA MET A 1 36.47 -9.18 -24.62
C MET A 1 35.24 -8.29 -24.40
N LEU A 2 34.09 -8.89 -24.06
CA LEU A 2 32.87 -8.16 -23.72
C LEU A 2 32.77 -8.16 -22.19
N PRO A 3 32.46 -7.04 -21.53
CA PRO A 3 32.23 -7.06 -20.10
C PRO A 3 30.87 -7.73 -19.83
N SER A 4 30.96 -8.92 -19.24
CA SER A 4 29.87 -9.60 -18.55
C SER A 4 29.63 -8.87 -17.23
N ASP A 5 28.67 -7.95 -17.19
CA ASP A 5 28.04 -7.57 -15.92
C ASP A 5 26.71 -6.88 -16.18
N VAL A 6 25.74 -7.67 -16.66
CA VAL A 6 24.35 -7.38 -16.28
C VAL A 6 24.26 -7.83 -14.84
N SER A 7 24.54 -6.91 -13.92
CA SER A 7 24.12 -7.02 -12.53
C SER A 7 22.60 -7.22 -12.55
N VAL A 8 22.18 -8.48 -12.54
CA VAL A 8 20.82 -8.87 -12.22
C VAL A 8 20.62 -8.36 -10.81
N CYS A 9 19.94 -7.22 -10.69
CA CYS A 9 19.52 -6.65 -9.41
C CYS A 9 19.02 -7.80 -8.55
N GLN A 10 19.76 -8.06 -7.49
CA GLN A 10 19.45 -9.10 -6.52
C GLN A 10 17.99 -8.93 -6.14
N HIS A 11 17.28 -10.06 -6.17
CA HIS A 11 15.96 -10.22 -5.59
C HIS A 11 15.89 -9.40 -4.30
N ARG A 12 14.88 -8.53 -4.15
CA ARG A 12 14.66 -7.73 -2.95
C ARG A 12 14.38 -8.66 -1.76
N CYS A 13 15.40 -9.28 -1.20
CA CYS A 13 15.37 -9.89 0.12
C CYS A 13 15.04 -8.77 1.09
N GLY A 14 13.89 -8.83 1.77
CA GLY A 14 13.52 -7.81 2.75
C GLY A 14 12.16 -7.13 2.57
N VAL A 15 11.45 -7.38 1.46
CA VAL A 15 10.24 -6.61 1.11
C VAL A 15 8.99 -7.49 1.09
N ARG A 16 8.00 -7.10 1.89
CA ARG A 16 6.65 -7.67 1.84
C ARG A 16 5.71 -6.74 1.11
N SER A 17 4.86 -7.31 0.27
CA SER A 17 3.81 -6.54 -0.41
C SER A 17 2.41 -7.00 -0.08
N PHE A 18 1.50 -6.04 0.00
CA PHE A 18 0.12 -6.22 0.42
C PHE A 18 -0.82 -5.51 -0.54
N GLY A 19 -2.00 -6.09 -0.74
CA GLY A 19 -3.14 -5.43 -1.37
C GLY A 19 -4.21 -5.16 -0.32
N LEU A 20 -4.79 -3.97 -0.34
CA LEU A 20 -5.91 -3.58 0.52
C LEU A 20 -7.01 -2.90 -0.30
N THR A 21 -8.27 -3.03 0.11
CA THR A 21 -9.40 -2.41 -0.58
C THR A 21 -10.38 -1.78 0.40
N LEU A 22 -11.01 -0.69 -0.03
CA LEU A 22 -12.20 -0.09 0.60
C LEU A 22 -12.97 0.77 -0.39
N GLY A 23 -14.08 1.36 0.06
CA GLY A 23 -14.90 2.25 -0.75
C GLY A 23 -14.64 3.74 -0.49
N LEU A 24 -15.03 4.60 -1.43
CA LEU A 24 -15.27 6.01 -1.12
C LEU A 24 -16.76 6.25 -0.83
N ARG A 25 -17.04 7.33 -0.10
CA ARG A 25 -18.39 7.87 0.04
C ARG A 25 -18.82 8.56 -1.26
N PRO A 26 -20.13 8.65 -1.55
CA PRO A 26 -20.61 9.33 -2.75
C PRO A 26 -20.09 10.77 -2.86
N GLY A 27 -19.56 11.15 -4.02
CA GLY A 27 -19.02 12.48 -4.28
C GLY A 27 -17.62 12.77 -3.69
N ALA A 28 -16.99 11.82 -3.00
CA ALA A 28 -15.70 12.05 -2.33
C ALA A 28 -14.48 11.89 -3.26
N ALA A 29 -14.65 11.37 -4.48
CA ALA A 29 -13.55 11.00 -5.37
C ALA A 29 -12.63 12.16 -5.74
N ASP A 30 -13.19 13.33 -6.09
CA ASP A 30 -12.40 14.49 -6.47
C ASP A 30 -11.61 15.08 -5.30
N ALA A 31 -12.23 15.17 -4.13
CA ALA A 31 -11.54 15.57 -2.91
C ALA A 31 -10.40 14.58 -2.59
N TYR A 32 -10.67 13.28 -2.68
CA TYR A 32 -9.67 12.25 -2.42
C TYR A 32 -8.46 12.35 -3.36
N ARG A 33 -8.70 12.56 -4.66
CA ARG A 33 -7.66 12.81 -5.67
C ARG A 33 -6.86 14.08 -5.35
N ALA A 34 -7.54 15.17 -5.00
CA ALA A 34 -6.89 16.44 -4.68
C ALA A 34 -5.95 16.33 -3.46
N TYR A 35 -6.39 15.67 -2.39
CA TYR A 35 -5.55 15.43 -1.23
C TYR A 35 -4.34 14.55 -1.57
N HIS A 36 -4.51 13.47 -2.34
CA HIS A 36 -3.42 12.57 -2.69
C HIS A 36 -2.50 13.10 -3.81
N ALA A 37 -2.89 14.14 -4.53
CA ALA A 37 -2.01 14.84 -5.48
C ALA A 37 -0.94 15.68 -4.77
N ALA A 38 -1.22 16.13 -3.53
CA ALA A 38 -0.32 16.92 -2.71
C ALA A 38 -0.44 16.49 -1.23
N PRO A 39 -0.01 15.27 -0.87
CA PRO A 39 -0.11 14.78 0.50
C PRO A 39 0.80 15.61 1.42
N TRP A 40 0.45 15.64 2.70
CA TRP A 40 1.27 16.33 3.70
C TRP A 40 2.65 15.67 3.82
N PRO A 41 3.77 16.41 3.67
CA PRO A 41 5.11 15.82 3.70
C PRO A 41 5.42 15.07 5.00
N GLU A 42 4.89 15.53 6.13
CA GLU A 42 5.11 14.91 7.44
C GLU A 42 4.51 13.51 7.52
N VAL A 43 3.35 13.33 6.89
CA VAL A 43 2.64 12.03 6.81
C VAL A 43 3.47 11.06 5.98
N VAL A 44 3.94 11.48 4.80
CA VAL A 44 4.79 10.66 3.93
C VAL A 44 6.10 10.30 4.63
N ALA A 45 6.72 11.26 5.32
CA ALA A 45 7.94 11.04 6.08
C ALA A 45 7.72 10.07 7.27
N HIS A 46 6.56 10.11 7.92
CA HIS A 46 6.22 9.18 8.99
C HIS A 46 5.95 7.77 8.47
N MET A 47 5.20 7.64 7.37
CA MET A 47 4.98 6.36 6.67
C MET A 47 6.30 5.66 6.34
N GLY A 48 7.29 6.41 5.84
CA GLY A 48 8.63 5.90 5.57
C GLY A 48 9.38 5.42 6.82
N ARG A 49 9.23 6.13 7.95
CA ARG A 49 9.85 5.78 9.24
C ARG A 49 9.30 4.49 9.84
N ILE A 50 8.03 4.19 9.64
CA ILE A 50 7.40 2.98 10.20
C ILE A 50 7.57 1.73 9.33
N GLY A 51 8.20 1.86 8.15
CA GLY A 51 8.59 0.73 7.30
C GLY A 51 7.84 0.62 5.97
N ILE A 52 7.05 1.63 5.56
CA ILE A 52 6.43 1.67 4.23
C ILE A 52 7.48 2.11 3.21
N ARG A 53 7.72 1.30 2.18
CA ARG A 53 8.74 1.52 1.15
C ARG A 53 8.16 1.94 -0.19
N ARG A 54 6.95 1.46 -0.50
CA ARG A 54 6.19 1.88 -1.67
C ARG A 54 4.72 1.85 -1.32
N MET A 55 3.99 2.84 -1.79
CA MET A 55 2.53 2.86 -1.73
C MET A 55 2.00 3.35 -3.06
N ALA A 56 1.01 2.66 -3.60
CA ALA A 56 0.23 3.12 -4.74
C ALA A 56 -1.25 2.90 -4.43
N ILE A 57 -2.06 3.91 -4.70
CA ILE A 57 -3.50 3.84 -4.52
C ILE A 57 -4.15 4.02 -5.89
N PHE A 58 -4.96 3.03 -6.27
CA PHE A 58 -5.71 2.98 -7.50
C PHE A 58 -7.18 3.21 -7.16
N LEU A 59 -7.87 3.98 -8.00
CA LEU A 59 -9.30 4.24 -7.89
C LEU A 59 -9.98 3.71 -9.14
N THR A 60 -10.94 2.81 -8.97
CA THR A 60 -11.79 2.29 -10.05
C THR A 60 -13.15 2.97 -9.99
N GLY A 61 -13.56 3.59 -11.10
CA GLY A 61 -14.77 4.40 -11.13
C GLY A 61 -14.66 5.59 -10.18
N GLU A 62 -15.68 5.79 -9.34
CA GLU A 62 -15.73 6.89 -8.36
C GLU A 62 -15.70 6.41 -6.89
N ASP A 63 -15.66 5.10 -6.63
CA ASP A 63 -15.95 4.60 -5.29
C ASP A 63 -15.23 3.32 -4.83
N ARG A 64 -14.29 2.77 -5.60
CA ARG A 64 -13.51 1.59 -5.20
C ARG A 64 -12.02 1.88 -5.21
N LEU A 65 -11.40 1.79 -4.04
CA LEU A 65 -9.96 1.98 -3.87
C LEU A 65 -9.26 0.63 -3.74
N LEU A 66 -8.12 0.50 -4.43
CA LEU A 66 -7.13 -0.55 -4.22
C LEU A 66 -5.83 0.13 -3.79
N MET A 67 -5.32 -0.21 -2.62
CA MET A 67 -4.00 0.19 -2.16
C MET A 67 -3.03 -0.97 -2.29
N TYR A 68 -1.92 -0.75 -2.98
CA TYR A 68 -0.75 -1.62 -3.01
C TYR A 68 0.34 -1.05 -2.11
N LEU A 69 0.89 -1.87 -1.21
CA LEU A 69 2.03 -1.53 -0.36
C LEU A 69 3.21 -2.45 -0.65
N GLU A 70 4.42 -1.90 -0.58
CA GLU A 70 5.66 -2.63 -0.26
C GLU A 70 6.20 -2.08 1.06
N THR A 71 6.69 -2.98 1.91
CA THR A 71 7.11 -2.70 3.28
C THR A 71 8.32 -3.52 3.67
N ASP A 72 9.00 -3.15 4.76
CA ASP A 72 10.03 -3.99 5.36
C ASP A 72 9.48 -5.34 5.84
N ASP A 73 10.36 -6.33 5.96
CA ASP A 73 10.07 -7.70 6.43
C ASP A 73 9.32 -7.78 7.77
N GLY A 74 9.41 -6.74 8.62
CA GLY A 74 8.74 -6.70 9.91
C GLY A 74 7.31 -6.13 9.90
N PHE A 75 6.84 -5.54 8.79
CA PHE A 75 5.59 -4.78 8.76
C PHE A 75 4.36 -5.64 8.40
N GLU A 76 3.40 -5.82 9.30
CA GLU A 76 2.18 -6.61 9.08
C GLU A 76 0.98 -5.72 8.79
N ALA A 77 0.57 -5.62 7.52
CA ALA A 77 -0.68 -4.93 7.16
C ALA A 77 -1.91 -5.83 7.42
N PRO A 78 -3.04 -5.29 7.93
CA PRO A 78 -3.28 -3.89 8.30
C PRO A 78 -2.90 -3.54 9.75
N ASN A 79 -2.47 -4.49 10.57
CA ASN A 79 -2.23 -4.31 12.01
C ASN A 79 -1.26 -3.16 12.33
N ASP A 80 -0.17 -3.05 11.56
CA ASP A 80 0.83 -2.03 11.77
C ASP A 80 0.43 -0.64 11.26
N PHE A 81 -0.70 -0.50 10.56
CA PHE A 81 -1.25 0.82 10.27
C PHE A 81 -1.71 1.56 11.53
N ALA A 82 -2.01 0.85 12.63
CA ALA A 82 -2.31 1.52 13.90
C ALA A 82 -1.15 2.43 14.37
N ARG A 83 0.10 2.08 14.02
CA ARG A 83 1.30 2.88 14.34
C ARG A 83 1.31 4.23 13.62
N LEU A 84 0.58 4.36 12.50
CA LEU A 84 0.39 5.67 11.86
C LEU A 84 -0.30 6.65 12.81
N SER A 85 -1.22 6.18 13.65
CA SER A 85 -1.96 7.02 14.59
C SER A 85 -1.13 7.49 15.79
N GLU A 86 0.13 7.03 15.96
CA GLU A 86 1.04 7.49 17.02
C GLU A 86 1.52 8.93 16.77
N ASP A 87 1.66 9.33 15.51
CA ASP A 87 2.03 10.69 15.11
C ASP A 87 0.80 11.58 14.91
N ALA A 88 0.81 12.79 15.48
CA ALA A 88 -0.34 13.67 15.47
C ALA A 88 -0.77 14.10 14.06
N ARG A 89 0.19 14.38 13.16
CA ARG A 89 -0.11 14.81 11.78
C ARG A 89 -0.67 13.66 10.95
N THR A 90 -0.14 12.46 11.19
CA THR A 90 -0.62 11.25 10.53
C THR A 90 -2.01 10.84 11.02
N ARG A 91 -2.31 11.03 12.31
CA ARG A 91 -3.65 10.84 12.87
C ARG A 91 -4.65 11.82 12.25
N GLU A 92 -4.32 13.10 12.19
CA GLU A 92 -5.17 14.14 11.58
C GLU A 92 -5.44 13.85 10.09
N TRP A 93 -4.41 13.41 9.36
CA TRP A 93 -4.57 12.94 7.99
C TRP A 93 -5.50 11.72 7.92
N GLY A 94 -5.35 10.77 8.84
CA GLY A 94 -6.21 9.60 8.96
C GLY A 94 -7.68 9.97 9.16
N ASP A 95 -7.98 10.90 10.07
CA ASP A 95 -9.34 11.40 10.31
C ASP A 95 -9.94 12.07 9.06
N LEU A 96 -9.13 12.87 8.36
CA LEU A 96 -9.53 13.51 7.11
C LEU A 96 -9.85 12.48 6.03
N MET A 97 -9.02 11.45 5.88
CA MET A 97 -9.27 10.37 4.92
C MET A 97 -10.47 9.51 5.29
N ALA A 98 -10.65 9.20 6.58
CA ALA A 98 -11.79 8.45 7.09
C ALA A 98 -13.13 9.15 6.81
N ALA A 99 -13.14 10.49 6.78
CA ALA A 99 -14.32 11.26 6.41
C ALA A 99 -14.72 11.07 4.93
N LEU A 100 -13.76 10.78 4.05
CA LEU A 100 -13.98 10.53 2.61
C LEU A 100 -14.25 9.05 2.31
N GLN A 101 -13.68 8.16 3.13
CA GLN A 101 -13.71 6.73 2.94
C GLN A 101 -14.96 6.07 3.54
N ARG A 102 -15.33 4.96 2.94
CA ARG A 102 -16.35 4.03 3.42
C ARG A 102 -15.66 2.68 3.68
N PRO A 103 -15.62 2.21 4.93
CA PRO A 103 -15.03 0.92 5.27
C PRO A 103 -15.54 -0.22 4.38
N ALA A 104 -14.67 -1.16 4.05
CA ALA A 104 -15.10 -2.41 3.43
C ALA A 104 -16.00 -3.18 4.42
N PRO A 105 -17.14 -3.73 3.97
CA PRO A 105 -18.07 -4.44 4.87
C PRO A 105 -17.43 -5.60 5.64
N GLU A 106 -16.45 -6.27 5.03
CA GLU A 106 -15.73 -7.41 5.58
C GLU A 106 -14.40 -7.03 6.26
N ALA A 107 -14.13 -5.73 6.49
CA ALA A 107 -12.89 -5.32 7.15
C ALA A 107 -12.90 -5.67 8.64
N ASP A 108 -11.85 -6.34 9.09
CA ASP A 108 -11.69 -6.79 10.49
C ASP A 108 -10.91 -5.78 11.37
N GLY A 109 -10.65 -4.56 10.88
CA GLY A 109 -9.79 -3.58 11.54
C GLY A 109 -10.35 -2.16 11.58
N GLU A 110 -9.89 -1.36 12.56
CA GLU A 110 -10.41 -0.02 12.86
C GLU A 110 -10.29 0.97 11.69
N ALA A 111 -9.30 0.80 10.82
CA ALA A 111 -9.09 1.65 9.64
C ALA A 111 -10.04 1.33 8.46
N GLY A 112 -10.85 0.26 8.56
CA GLY A 112 -11.83 -0.09 7.53
C GLY A 112 -11.28 -0.61 6.20
N TRP A 113 -9.96 -0.84 6.12
CA TRP A 113 -9.31 -1.49 4.98
C TRP A 113 -9.43 -3.00 5.07
N LEU A 114 -9.93 -3.64 4.02
CA LEU A 114 -9.91 -5.10 3.86
C LEU A 114 -8.62 -5.53 3.16
N ARG A 115 -7.88 -6.46 3.76
CA ARG A 115 -6.73 -7.10 3.10
C ARG A 115 -7.24 -8.04 2.02
N ILE A 116 -6.73 -7.90 0.80
CA ILE A 116 -7.03 -8.82 -0.31
C ILE A 116 -5.91 -9.84 -0.48
N GLU A 117 -6.29 -11.05 -0.89
CA GLU A 117 -5.35 -12.14 -1.11
C GLU A 117 -4.44 -11.85 -2.32
N LYS A 118 -3.13 -11.98 -2.11
CA LYS A 118 -2.18 -12.00 -3.22
C LYS A 118 -2.06 -13.42 -3.76
N VAL A 119 -2.76 -13.68 -4.85
CA VAL A 119 -2.78 -15.00 -5.51
C VAL A 119 -1.61 -15.22 -6.48
N PHE A 120 -0.93 -14.14 -6.89
CA PHE A 120 0.18 -14.18 -7.83
C PHE A 120 1.19 -13.06 -7.54
N ASP A 121 2.48 -13.36 -7.70
CA ASP A 121 3.58 -12.42 -7.56
C ASP A 121 4.58 -12.68 -8.68
N PHE A 122 4.56 -11.83 -9.70
CA PHE A 122 5.37 -12.03 -10.91
C PHE A 122 6.86 -12.09 -10.59
N ASP A 123 7.35 -11.18 -9.73
CA ASP A 123 8.77 -11.09 -9.38
C ASP A 123 9.27 -12.36 -8.68
N ARG A 124 8.39 -13.06 -7.95
CA ARG A 124 8.72 -14.36 -7.33
C ARG A 124 8.77 -15.52 -8.31
N GLU A 125 8.10 -15.41 -9.45
CA GLU A 125 8.09 -16.45 -10.49
C GLU A 125 9.19 -16.23 -11.53
N GLN A 126 9.67 -14.99 -11.68
CA GLN A 126 10.78 -14.68 -12.58
C GLN A 126 12.05 -15.46 -12.21
N GLY A 127 12.78 -15.93 -13.22
CA GLY A 127 14.07 -16.62 -13.02
C GLY A 127 13.97 -18.05 -12.51
N LYS A 128 12.77 -18.56 -12.19
CA LYS A 128 12.59 -19.99 -11.94
C LYS A 128 12.91 -20.79 -13.22
N PRO A 129 13.61 -21.94 -13.11
CA PRO A 129 13.86 -22.78 -14.27
C PRO A 129 12.52 -23.23 -14.85
N LEU A 130 12.43 -23.21 -16.19
CA LEU A 130 11.31 -23.80 -16.91
C LEU A 130 11.35 -25.33 -16.70
N THR A 131 10.80 -25.81 -15.59
CA THR A 131 10.61 -27.24 -15.40
C THR A 131 9.44 -27.67 -16.27
N ALA A 132 9.69 -28.64 -17.18
CA ALA A 132 8.66 -29.22 -18.02
C ALA A 132 7.51 -29.75 -17.16
N ARG A 133 6.30 -29.25 -17.43
CA ARG A 133 5.03 -29.81 -16.92
C ARG A 133 4.62 -31.01 -17.74
#